data_AF-I3DYS6-F1
#
_entry.id   AF-I3DYS6-F1
#
_cell.length_a   1.000
_cell.length_b   1.000
_cell.length_c   1.000
_cell.angle_alpha   90.00
_cell.angle_beta   90.00
_cell.angle_gamma   90.00
#
_symmetry.space_group_name_H-M   'P 1'
#
loop_
_entity.id
_entity.type
_entity.pdbx_description
1 polymer ?
#
loop_
_entity_poly.entity_id
_entity_poly.type
_entity_poly.pdbx_seq_one_letter_code
_entity_poly.pdbx_strand_id
1 'polypeptide(L)' 'MSLFMTILLVAAIGVLVFAFRYTWSLAKSQKNVKGELDSEIPGPVQRHAYISNPIFLTYLIFFLLLILTIIFSALAIKW' A
#
# COMPACT_ATOMS: atom_id res chain seq x y z
N MET A 1 -12.81 19.11 -16.47
CA MET A 1 -11.36 18.82 -16.36
C MET A 1 -10.69 19.16 -17.67
N SER A 2 -9.47 19.72 -17.66
CA SER A 2 -8.71 19.96 -18.89
C SER A 2 -8.05 18.68 -19.40
N LEU A 3 -7.74 18.61 -20.69
CA LEU A 3 -7.06 17.47 -21.31
C LEU A 3 -5.77 17.10 -20.57
N PHE A 4 -4.99 18.11 -20.17
CA PHE A 4 -3.77 17.95 -19.38
C PHE A 4 -4.03 17.22 -18.04
N MET A 5 -5.07 17.62 -17.30
CA MET A 5 -5.42 16.99 -16.03
C MET A 5 -5.88 15.55 -16.22
N THR A 6 -6.58 15.25 -17.31
CA THR A 6 -7.00 13.88 -17.65
C THR A 6 -5.81 12.98 -17.98
N ILE A 7 -4.83 13.47 -18.73
CA ILE A 7 -3.60 12.72 -19.04
C ILE A 7 -2.83 12.40 -17.76
N LEU A 8 -2.66 13.39 -16.87
CA LEU A 8 -1.98 13.19 -15.58
C LEU A 8 -2.71 12.16 -14.72
N LEU A 9 -4.03 12.22 -14.66
CA LEU A 9 -4.83 11.27 -13.89
C LEU A 9 -4.61 9.82 -14.37
N VAL A 10 -4.68 9.60 -15.69
CA VAL A 10 -4.48 8.27 -16.28
C VAL A 10 -3.06 7.77 -16.01
N ALA A 11 -2.05 8.63 -16.17
CA ALA A 11 -0.66 8.28 -15.87
C ALA A 11 -0.47 7.89 -14.39
N ALA A 12 -1.04 8.66 -13.46
CA ALA A 12 -0.96 8.39 -12.04
C ALA A 12 -1.63 7.06 -11.67
N ILE A 13 -2.81 6.76 -12.24
CA ILE A 13 -3.49 5.48 -12.05
C ILE A 13 -2.63 4.33 -12.58
N GLY A 14 -2.03 4.49 -13.76
CA GLY A 14 -1.13 3.49 -14.34
C GLY A 14 0.05 3.14 -13.42
N VAL A 15 0.72 4.16 -12.87
CA VAL A 15 1.83 3.97 -11.92
C VAL A 15 1.34 3.26 -10.65
N LEU A 16 0.19 3.66 -10.09
CA LEU A 16 -0.37 3.03 -8.89
C LEU A 16 -0.68 1.54 -9.12
N VAL A 17 -1.34 1.20 -10.23
CA VAL A 17 -1.69 -0.19 -10.56
C VAL A 17 -0.43 -1.02 -10.77
N PHE A 18 0.56 -0.49 -11.49
CA PHE A 18 1.83 -1.17 -11.71
C PHE A 18 2.59 -1.42 -10.41
N ALA A 19 2.76 -0.39 -9.58
CA ALA A 19 3.44 -0.49 -8.29
C ALA A 19 2.73 -1.48 -7.35
N PHE A 20 1.40 -1.45 -7.31
CA PHE A 20 0.61 -2.38 -6.52
C PHE A 20 0.81 -3.83 -6.99
N ARG A 21 0.71 -4.08 -8.30
CA ARG A 21 0.89 -5.42 -8.88
C ARG A 21 2.30 -5.95 -8.67
N TYR A 22 3.32 -5.10 -8.83
CA TYR A 22 4.72 -5.45 -8.55
C TYR A 22 4.92 -5.82 -7.08
N THR A 23 4.44 -4.98 -6.17
CA THR A 23 4.53 -5.20 -4.71
C THR A 23 3.82 -6.49 -4.31
N TRP A 24 2.62 -6.73 -4.85
CA TRP A 24 1.87 -7.95 -4.59
C TRP A 24 2.58 -9.21 -5.12
N SER A 25 3.13 -9.13 -6.34
CA SER A 25 3.91 -10.22 -6.92
C SER A 25 5.14 -10.53 -6.08
N LEU A 26 5.86 -9.49 -5.63
CA LEU A 26 7.04 -9.65 -4.79
C LEU A 26 6.70 -10.24 -3.42
N ALA A 27 5.62 -9.79 -2.78
CA ALA A 27 5.13 -10.34 -1.52
C ALA A 27 4.75 -11.83 -1.65
N LYS A 28 4.16 -12.23 -2.78
CA LYS A 28 3.84 -13.63 -3.08
C LYS A 28 5.10 -14.45 -3.36
N SER A 29 6.06 -13.90 -4.11
CA SER A 29 7.33 -14.56 -4.38
C SER A 29 8.16 -14.76 -3.12
N GLN A 30 8.20 -13.80 -2.17
CA GLN A 30 8.87 -14.02 -0.88
C GLN A 30 8.26 -15.17 -0.06
N LYS A 31 6.97 -15.47 -0.19
CA LYS A 31 6.38 -16.67 0.42
C LYS A 31 6.86 -17.97 -0.24
N ASN A 32 7.25 -17.93 -1.52
CA ASN A 32 7.68 -19.09 -2.30
C ASN A 32 9.20 -19.29 -2.32
N VAL A 33 10.00 -18.25 -2.05
CA VAL A 33 11.48 -18.29 -2.01
C VAL A 33 11.98 -18.62 -0.60
N LYS A 34 11.29 -19.50 0.12
CA LYS A 34 11.69 -19.97 1.47
C LYS A 34 12.87 -20.97 1.45
N GLY A 35 13.42 -21.26 0.27
CA GLY A 35 14.29 -22.44 0.08
C GLY A 35 15.79 -22.24 0.30
N GLU A 36 16.36 -21.05 0.12
CA GLU A 36 17.82 -20.99 -0.13
C GLU A 36 18.64 -19.96 0.65
N LEU A 37 18.05 -19.04 1.43
CA LEU A 37 18.83 -17.90 1.99
C LEU A 37 18.66 -17.61 3.49
N ASP A 38 17.69 -18.20 4.20
CA ASP A 38 17.59 -18.02 5.67
C ASP A 38 16.74 -19.12 6.32
N SER A 39 17.05 -19.45 7.59
CA SER A 39 16.24 -20.38 8.40
C SER A 39 14.78 -19.91 8.48
N GLU A 40 13.82 -20.84 8.48
CA GLU A 40 12.41 -20.49 8.50
C GLU A 40 12.07 -19.61 9.72
N ILE A 41 11.57 -18.40 9.47
CA ILE A 41 11.07 -17.50 10.53
C ILE A 41 10.05 -18.29 11.36
N PRO A 42 10.17 -18.36 12.70
CA PRO A 42 9.26 -19.12 13.54
C PRO A 42 7.80 -18.81 13.22
N GLY A 43 6.99 -19.87 13.06
CA GLY A 43 5.56 -19.76 12.72
C GLY A 43 4.73 -18.76 13.54
N PRO A 44 5.01 -18.55 14.85
CA PRO A 44 4.33 -17.52 15.64
C PRO A 44 4.57 -16.08 15.15
N VAL A 45 5.78 -15.79 14.65
CA VAL A 45 6.18 -14.46 14.17
C VAL A 45 5.58 -14.18 12.78
N GLN A 46 5.47 -15.20 11.93
CA GLN A 46 4.79 -15.08 10.63
C GLN A 46 3.29 -14.80 10.77
N ARG A 47 2.65 -15.30 11.82
CA ARG A 47 1.19 -15.19 12.04
C ARG A 47 0.71 -13.74 12.17
N HIS A 48 1.56 -12.83 12.65
CA HIS A 48 1.22 -11.42 12.88
C HIS A 48 2.24 -10.46 12.25
N ALA A 49 2.89 -10.84 11.14
CA ALA A 49 3.96 -10.03 10.53
C ALA A 49 3.56 -8.58 10.23
N TYR A 50 2.27 -8.30 9.95
CA TYR A 50 1.77 -6.95 9.68
C TYR A 50 1.25 -6.22 10.92
N ILE A 51 0.65 -6.94 11.89
CA ILE A 51 0.07 -6.35 13.10
C ILE A 51 1.17 -6.05 14.13
N SER A 52 2.19 -6.91 14.20
CA SER A 52 3.34 -6.76 15.10
C SER A 52 4.45 -5.86 14.54
N ASN A 53 4.33 -5.38 13.29
CA ASN A 53 5.31 -4.48 12.69
C ASN A 53 4.85 -3.01 12.87
N PRO A 54 5.43 -2.25 13.82
CA PRO A 54 5.02 -0.88 14.12
C PRO A 54 5.21 0.07 12.93
N ILE A 55 6.18 -0.22 12.04
CA ILE A 55 6.43 0.59 10.84
C ILE A 55 5.25 0.44 9.87
N PHE A 56 4.80 -0.79 9.63
CA PHE A 56 3.66 -1.06 8.76
C PHE A 56 2.38 -0.42 9.30
N LEU A 57 2.14 -0.57 10.61
CA LEU A 57 0.98 0.02 11.27
C LEU A 57 0.98 1.55 11.19
N THR A 58 2.16 2.18 11.33
CA THR A 58 2.32 3.64 11.18
C THR A 58 1.91 4.11 9.79
N TYR A 59 2.39 3.46 8.72
CA TYR A 59 1.97 3.80 7.36
C TYR A 59 0.48 3.60 7.16
N LEU A 60 -0.09 2.50 7.65
CA LEU A 60 -1.51 2.22 7.53
C LEU A 60 -2.37 3.31 8.20
N ILE A 61 -2.03 3.68 9.44
CA ILE A 61 -2.74 4.73 10.19
C ILE A 61 -2.60 6.08 9.47
N PHE A 62 -1.39 6.43 9.01
CA PHE A 62 -1.16 7.66 8.27
C PHE A 62 -2.05 7.77 7.02
N PHE A 63 -2.07 6.72 6.18
CA PHE A 63 -2.90 6.72 4.97
C PHE A 63 -4.40 6.75 5.30
N LEU A 64 -4.82 6.07 6.38
CA LEU A 64 -6.21 6.10 6.83
C LEU A 64 -6.63 7.54 7.22
N LEU A 65 -5.81 8.22 8.02
CA LEU A 65 -6.03 9.61 8.43
C LEU A 65 -6.00 10.57 7.23
N LEU A 66 -5.08 10.36 6.28
CA LEU A 66 -4.98 11.14 5.05
C LEU A 66 -6.29 11.03 4.25
N ILE A 67 -6.79 9.81 4.02
CA ILE A 67 -8.04 9.57 3.28
C ILE A 67 -9.22 10.20 4.01
N LEU A 68 -9.32 10.02 5.34
CA LEU A 68 -10.37 10.66 6.15
C LEU A 68 -10.33 12.19 6.03
N THR A 69 -9.13 12.78 6.03
CA THR A 69 -8.95 14.23 5.87
C THR A 69 -9.40 14.68 4.48
N ILE A 70 -9.03 13.96 3.42
CA ILE A 70 -9.46 14.27 2.05
C ILE A 70 -10.98 14.20 1.94
N ILE A 71 -11.63 13.15 2.48
CA ILE A 71 -13.08 13.00 2.47
C ILE A 71 -13.75 14.12 3.27
N PHE A 72 -13.26 14.39 4.49
CA PHE A 72 -13.78 15.45 5.34
C PHE A 72 -13.70 16.80 4.62
N SER A 73 -12.53 17.15 4.07
CA SER A 73 -12.34 18.38 3.31
C SER A 73 -13.26 18.44 2.09
N ALA A 74 -13.42 17.35 1.34
CA ALA A 74 -14.29 17.32 0.17
C ALA A 74 -15.78 17.52 0.51
N LEU A 75 -16.24 17.06 1.68
CA LEU A 75 -17.64 17.17 2.10
C LEU A 75 -17.93 18.45 2.89
N ALA A 76 -17.00 18.87 3.75
CA ALA A 76 -17.14 20.02 4.63
C ALA A 76 -16.86 21.34 3.90
N ILE A 77 -15.93 21.35 2.95
CA ILE A 77 -15.65 22.51 2.12
C ILE A 77 -16.66 22.50 0.97
N LYS A 78 -17.77 23.21 1.15
CA LYS A 78 -18.60 23.66 0.03
C LYS A 78 -17.91 24.85 -0.60
N TRP A 79 -17.55 24.71 -1.88
CA TRP A 79 -17.23 25.86 -2.73
C TRP A 79 -18.45 26.76 -2.91
#